data_AF-A0A359LKC1-F1
#
_entry.id   AF-A0A359LKC1-F1
#
_cell.length_a   1.000
_cell.length_b   1.000
_cell.length_c   1.000
_cell.angle_alpha   90.00
_cell.angle_beta   90.00
_cell.angle_gamma   90.00
#
_symmetry.space_group_name_H-M   'P 1'
#
loop_
_entity.id
_entity.type
_entity.pdbx_description
1 polymer ?
#
loop_
_entity_poly.entity_id
_entity_poly.type
_entity_poly.pdbx_seq_one_letter_code
_entity_poly.pdbx_strand_id
1 'polypeptide(L)'
;MKKNYEEIKERIVTTSETTCIREQLSFLETYRSSHTVKEKDVAIYIGDVNKAIHLLPEGIIDCVITSPPYWKQRNYRNPQQIGQESSYFEYIKRLVSVFNEMKRILKPTATLFLNIGYKYQNKELLLIPELLAVELQKNGWTLLNKIIWFKPNAMPSSLESRFSNVYEPVFLFVKKENKHHYYLSLDKLRVKANNFTNKKSPEDILGFKVENSLFKEGKMEGNVLKVFKTPKGNILAEILWENGKTTIEVVQDFDKESQLSVDLVCQSCGKSITHEIDINTHYTCKGFLKPILPSTPEFDERVELKSLLPFPSIDSLSWPTKQRNYKGKYKLSPDNRGASPGARKSLFGEYLVLQRRYKIFQGVIADYLRFWRKKRGITTKEIDKLLGYKDTAGHWFRKDTGSWGRGGSIPLPDDWFRLKEILKFDSLYDRWVTETHLVLQTVKPHPKGKNPGDVWNIKLQPLSEAHFATFPEELVKKCIEAGCPEEGVILDPFAGSGTVGKVAYDLGRNAILIELVPEYLNIIKNRCPNIKEIIHVK
;
A
#
# COMPACT_ATOMS: atom_id res chain seq x y z
N MET A 1 -32.58 28.76 10.96
CA MET A 1 -31.75 27.91 10.08
C MET A 1 -32.54 26.65 9.75
N LYS A 2 -33.14 26.57 8.55
CA LYS A 2 -33.83 25.36 8.07
C LYS A 2 -32.75 24.33 7.72
N LYS A 3 -32.66 23.21 8.43
CA LYS A 3 -31.94 22.03 7.96
C LYS A 3 -32.67 21.55 6.71
N ASN A 4 -32.04 21.60 5.54
CA ASN A 4 -32.50 20.87 4.37
C ASN A 4 -32.40 19.37 4.72
N TYR A 5 -33.51 18.76 5.08
CA TYR A 5 -33.62 17.31 5.11
C TYR A 5 -33.79 16.87 3.65
N GLU A 6 -32.73 16.34 3.05
CA GLU A 6 -32.90 15.57 1.82
C GLU A 6 -33.74 14.33 2.15
N GLU A 7 -34.76 14.09 1.33
CA GLU A 7 -35.71 12.99 1.51
C GLU A 7 -35.02 11.65 1.20
N ILE A 8 -35.04 10.71 2.15
CA ILE A 8 -34.45 9.37 1.98
C ILE A 8 -35.29 8.62 0.93
N LYS A 9 -34.66 8.11 -0.14
CA LYS A 9 -35.36 7.30 -1.15
C LYS A 9 -35.52 5.87 -0.64
N GLU A 10 -36.75 5.43 -0.42
CA GLU A 10 -37.07 4.06 -0.02
C GLU A 10 -37.79 3.32 -1.15
N ARG A 11 -37.30 2.14 -1.55
CA ARG A 11 -37.89 1.34 -2.64
C ARG A 11 -37.85 -0.17 -2.37
N ILE A 12 -38.78 -0.90 -3.00
CA ILE A 12 -38.87 -2.37 -2.94
C ILE A 12 -38.43 -2.92 -4.29
N VAL A 13 -37.50 -3.88 -4.30
CA VAL A 13 -37.03 -4.57 -5.50
C VAL A 13 -37.31 -6.05 -5.36
N THR A 14 -38.01 -6.63 -6.35
CA THR A 14 -38.27 -8.07 -6.44
C THR A 14 -37.34 -8.68 -7.48
N THR A 15 -36.51 -9.63 -7.07
CA THR A 15 -35.59 -10.32 -8.00
C THR A 15 -36.33 -11.49 -8.65
N SER A 16 -36.63 -11.42 -9.96
CA SER A 16 -36.99 -12.60 -10.77
C SER A 16 -35.77 -13.05 -11.58
N GLU A 17 -35.60 -14.37 -11.77
CA GLU A 17 -34.44 -14.96 -12.46
C GLU A 17 -34.28 -14.53 -13.94
N THR A 18 -35.22 -13.78 -14.51
CA THR A 18 -35.26 -13.47 -15.94
C THR A 18 -35.26 -11.99 -16.32
N THR A 19 -35.36 -11.03 -15.40
CA THR A 19 -35.21 -9.61 -15.80
C THR A 19 -34.67 -8.75 -14.65
N CYS A 20 -33.35 -8.60 -14.56
CA CYS A 20 -32.72 -7.60 -13.69
C CYS A 20 -32.95 -6.21 -14.29
N ILE A 21 -34.04 -5.55 -13.87
CA ILE A 21 -34.32 -4.16 -14.24
C ILE A 21 -33.20 -3.32 -13.61
N ARG A 22 -32.30 -2.83 -14.46
CA ARG A 22 -31.26 -1.84 -14.16
C ARG A 22 -31.92 -0.50 -13.82
N GLU A 23 -32.48 -0.35 -12.62
CA GLU A 23 -32.80 0.97 -12.07
C GLU A 23 -31.66 1.42 -11.17
N GLN A 24 -30.72 2.10 -11.82
CA GLN A 24 -29.48 2.65 -11.31
C GLN A 24 -29.70 3.38 -9.96
N LEU A 25 -28.89 3.05 -8.96
CA LEU A 25 -28.77 3.84 -7.74
C LEU A 25 -28.49 5.30 -8.14
N SER A 26 -29.24 6.25 -7.62
CA SER A 26 -29.11 7.65 -8.01
C SER A 26 -27.74 8.25 -7.64
N PHE A 27 -27.05 7.67 -6.65
CA PHE A 27 -25.66 8.01 -6.33
C PHE A 27 -24.62 7.33 -7.26
N LEU A 28 -24.95 6.19 -7.89
CA LEU A 28 -24.03 5.48 -8.81
C LEU A 28 -24.08 6.01 -10.25
N GLU A 29 -25.13 6.74 -10.65
CA GLU A 29 -25.13 7.48 -11.92
C GLU A 29 -24.08 8.60 -11.91
N THR A 30 -23.93 9.28 -10.78
CA THR A 30 -22.84 10.25 -10.55
C THR A 30 -21.47 9.57 -10.58
N TYR A 31 -21.37 8.36 -10.02
CA TYR A 31 -20.12 7.56 -10.01
C TYR A 31 -19.56 7.26 -11.42
N ARG A 32 -20.43 6.90 -12.37
CA ARG A 32 -20.03 6.65 -13.77
C ARG A 32 -19.61 7.93 -14.51
N SER A 33 -20.11 9.09 -14.06
CA SER A 33 -19.96 10.37 -14.75
C SER A 33 -18.72 11.17 -14.30
N SER A 34 -18.39 11.14 -13.00
CA SER A 34 -17.38 12.04 -12.42
C SER A 34 -16.12 11.36 -11.87
N HIS A 35 -16.09 10.02 -11.74
CA HIS A 35 -15.00 9.28 -11.07
C HIS A 35 -14.62 9.83 -9.67
N THR A 36 -15.47 10.67 -9.07
CA THR A 36 -15.30 11.35 -7.78
C THR A 36 -16.69 11.55 -7.17
N VAL A 37 -16.99 10.78 -6.12
CA VAL A 37 -18.17 11.05 -5.29
C VAL A 37 -17.66 11.87 -4.12
N LYS A 38 -17.80 13.20 -4.21
CA LYS A 38 -17.48 14.11 -3.10
C LYS A 38 -18.45 13.96 -1.92
N GLU A 39 -19.58 13.29 -2.12
CA GLU A 39 -20.58 13.06 -1.08
C GLU A 39 -20.25 11.82 -0.26
N LYS A 40 -20.67 11.82 1.01
CA LYS A 40 -20.39 10.77 2.00
C LYS A 40 -21.65 9.95 2.20
N ASP A 41 -21.99 9.12 1.23
CA ASP A 41 -23.32 8.53 1.17
C ASP A 41 -23.35 7.12 1.75
N VAL A 42 -24.45 6.82 2.43
CA VAL A 42 -24.76 5.47 2.91
C VAL A 42 -25.99 4.94 2.19
N ALA A 43 -25.86 3.78 1.57
CA ALA A 43 -26.96 3.02 0.98
C ALA A 43 -27.18 1.72 1.77
N ILE A 44 -28.43 1.40 2.07
CA ILE A 44 -28.80 0.23 2.87
C ILE A 44 -29.66 -0.70 2.03
N TYR A 45 -29.28 -1.96 1.95
CA TYR A 45 -30.06 -3.05 1.38
C TYR A 45 -30.58 -3.93 2.52
N ILE A 46 -31.90 -4.05 2.63
CA ILE A 46 -32.55 -4.93 3.59
C ILE A 46 -33.01 -6.20 2.86
N GLY A 47 -32.34 -7.33 3.10
CA GLY A 47 -32.66 -8.62 2.51
C GLY A 47 -31.49 -9.60 2.44
N ASP A 48 -31.70 -10.74 1.75
CA ASP A 48 -30.65 -11.77 1.61
C ASP A 48 -29.44 -11.25 0.84
N VAL A 49 -28.26 -11.51 1.39
CA VAL A 49 -26.98 -11.03 0.85
C VAL A 49 -26.72 -11.49 -0.58
N ASN A 50 -27.12 -12.72 -0.94
CA ASN A 50 -26.91 -13.25 -2.29
C ASN A 50 -27.76 -12.48 -3.31
N LYS A 51 -29.00 -12.10 -2.94
CA LYS A 51 -29.87 -11.29 -3.79
C LYS A 51 -29.36 -9.85 -3.90
N ALA A 52 -28.98 -9.24 -2.78
CA ALA A 52 -28.54 -7.86 -2.75
C ALA A 52 -27.26 -7.64 -3.56
N ILE A 53 -26.29 -8.56 -3.49
CA ILE A 53 -25.05 -8.49 -4.29
C ILE A 53 -25.35 -8.49 -5.80
N HIS A 54 -26.37 -9.21 -6.27
CA HIS A 54 -26.74 -9.24 -7.70
C HIS A 54 -27.31 -7.91 -8.21
N LEU A 55 -27.86 -7.08 -7.32
CA LEU A 55 -28.31 -5.72 -7.67
C LEU A 55 -27.16 -4.72 -7.83
N LEU A 56 -25.98 -5.03 -7.29
CA LEU A 56 -24.82 -4.14 -7.30
C LEU A 56 -24.09 -4.21 -8.66
N PRO A 57 -23.72 -3.07 -9.26
CA PRO A 57 -22.90 -3.03 -10.47
C PRO A 57 -21.51 -3.66 -10.31
N GLU A 58 -20.91 -4.08 -11.42
CA GLU A 58 -19.56 -4.65 -11.43
C GLU A 58 -18.50 -3.61 -11.08
N GLY A 59 -17.45 -4.02 -10.36
CA GLY A 59 -16.24 -3.21 -10.15
C GLY A 59 -16.45 -1.87 -9.44
N ILE A 60 -17.42 -1.76 -8.52
CA ILE A 60 -17.70 -0.52 -7.79
C ILE A 60 -17.09 -0.47 -6.39
N ILE A 61 -16.85 -1.63 -5.76
CA ILE A 61 -16.40 -1.71 -4.37
C ILE A 61 -14.87 -1.64 -4.29
N ASP A 62 -14.36 -0.74 -3.45
CA ASP A 62 -12.93 -0.58 -3.17
C ASP A 62 -12.46 -1.41 -1.97
N CYS A 63 -13.32 -1.61 -0.97
CA CYS A 63 -12.97 -2.35 0.23
C CYS A 63 -14.19 -3.08 0.80
N VAL A 64 -14.02 -4.33 1.20
CA VAL A 64 -15.01 -5.07 1.99
C VAL A 64 -14.48 -5.16 3.41
N ILE A 65 -15.28 -4.78 4.39
CA ILE A 65 -14.96 -4.97 5.81
C ILE A 65 -16.17 -5.60 6.45
N THR A 66 -15.98 -6.76 7.06
CA THR A 66 -17.13 -7.47 7.62
C THR A 66 -16.76 -8.45 8.71
N SER A 67 -17.77 -8.81 9.49
CA SER A 67 -17.74 -9.91 10.44
C SER A 67 -19.04 -10.70 10.28
N PRO A 68 -19.02 -11.83 9.54
CA PRO A 68 -20.24 -12.58 9.26
C PRO A 68 -20.83 -13.17 10.54
N PRO A 69 -22.11 -13.58 10.54
CA PRO A 69 -22.71 -14.35 11.62
C PRO A 69 -21.87 -15.58 12.00
N TYR A 70 -21.34 -15.65 13.21
CA TYR A 70 -20.52 -16.80 13.64
C TYR A 70 -21.37 -18.05 13.81
N TRP A 71 -20.84 -19.19 13.34
CA TRP A 71 -21.54 -20.48 13.38
C TRP A 71 -21.99 -20.87 14.79
N LYS A 72 -23.29 -21.15 14.92
CA LYS A 72 -24.02 -21.48 16.16
C LYS A 72 -23.72 -20.51 17.30
N GLN A 73 -23.47 -19.24 16.99
CA GLN A 73 -23.26 -18.21 18.00
C GLN A 73 -24.57 -17.51 18.35
N ARG A 74 -25.41 -17.21 17.36
CA ARG A 74 -26.66 -16.47 17.52
C ARG A 74 -27.71 -16.95 16.52
N ASN A 75 -28.96 -16.94 16.95
CA ASN A 75 -30.12 -17.15 16.08
C ASN A 75 -30.86 -15.82 15.91
N TYR A 76 -30.83 -15.29 14.69
CA TYR A 76 -31.47 -14.04 14.27
C TYR A 76 -32.95 -14.21 13.90
N ARG A 77 -33.51 -15.41 14.14
CA ARG A 77 -34.92 -15.75 13.88
C ARG A 77 -35.37 -15.54 12.43
N ASN A 78 -34.42 -15.52 11.49
CA ASN A 78 -34.68 -15.47 10.07
C ASN A 78 -34.28 -16.83 9.43
N PRO A 79 -35.16 -17.47 8.64
CA PRO A 79 -34.86 -18.77 8.03
C PRO A 79 -33.70 -18.72 7.01
N GLN A 80 -33.43 -17.56 6.43
CA GLN A 80 -32.34 -17.36 5.46
C GLN A 80 -31.02 -16.97 6.14
N GLN A 81 -30.96 -16.88 7.47
CA GLN A 81 -29.73 -16.50 8.17
C GLN A 81 -28.56 -17.46 7.88
N ILE A 82 -27.35 -16.92 7.83
CA ILE A 82 -26.11 -17.70 7.86
C ILE A 82 -25.72 -17.94 9.32
N GLY A 83 -25.07 -19.07 9.61
CA GLY A 83 -24.53 -19.40 10.93
C GLY A 83 -25.39 -20.39 11.73
N GLN A 84 -26.46 -20.94 11.14
CA GLN A 84 -27.30 -21.98 11.73
C GLN A 84 -27.23 -23.31 10.96
N GLU A 85 -26.28 -23.45 10.04
CA GLU A 85 -26.07 -24.68 9.27
C GLU A 85 -25.78 -25.88 10.18
N SER A 86 -26.12 -27.08 9.72
CA SER A 86 -26.02 -28.31 10.51
C SER A 86 -24.57 -28.58 10.95
N SER A 87 -23.63 -28.28 10.04
CA SER A 87 -22.19 -28.46 10.16
C SER A 87 -21.44 -27.15 9.88
N TYR A 88 -20.28 -26.97 10.53
CA TYR A 88 -19.41 -25.82 10.26
C TYR A 88 -18.81 -25.86 8.85
N PHE A 89 -18.72 -27.03 8.20
CA PHE A 89 -18.29 -27.14 6.80
C PHE A 89 -19.33 -26.55 5.84
N GLU A 90 -20.62 -26.77 6.09
CA GLU A 90 -21.70 -26.16 5.31
C GLU A 90 -21.73 -24.64 5.49
N TYR A 91 -21.53 -24.18 6.72
CA TYR A 91 -21.36 -22.76 7.02
C TYR A 91 -20.19 -22.14 6.24
N ILE A 92 -19.01 -22.78 6.25
CA ILE A 92 -17.84 -22.33 5.47
C ILE A 92 -18.18 -22.29 3.98
N LYS A 93 -18.80 -23.35 3.44
CA LYS A 93 -19.19 -23.42 2.03
C LYS A 93 -20.12 -22.27 1.64
N ARG A 94 -21.10 -21.96 2.50
CA ARG A 94 -22.04 -20.86 2.27
C ARG A 94 -21.36 -19.49 2.27
N LEU A 95 -20.45 -19.25 3.22
CA LEU A 95 -19.64 -18.03 3.23
C LEU A 95 -18.76 -17.92 1.99
N VAL A 96 -18.07 -19.00 1.59
CA VAL A 96 -17.26 -19.03 0.36
C VAL A 96 -18.11 -18.68 -0.87
N SER A 97 -19.34 -19.19 -0.94
CA SER A 97 -20.29 -18.83 -2.00
C SER A 97 -20.55 -17.32 -2.03
N VAL A 98 -20.88 -16.71 -0.89
CA VAL A 98 -21.11 -15.25 -0.79
C VAL A 98 -19.87 -14.48 -1.23
N PHE A 99 -18.69 -14.83 -0.71
CA PHE A 99 -17.43 -14.16 -1.07
C PHE A 99 -17.11 -14.34 -2.57
N ASN A 100 -17.39 -15.48 -3.17
CA ASN A 100 -17.19 -15.69 -4.62
C ASN A 100 -18.10 -14.79 -5.47
N GLU A 101 -19.38 -14.71 -5.14
CA GLU A 101 -20.34 -13.84 -5.85
C GLU A 101 -19.93 -12.35 -5.77
N MET A 102 -19.37 -11.92 -4.63
CA MET A 102 -18.92 -10.54 -4.47
C MET A 102 -17.75 -10.16 -5.37
N LYS A 103 -16.94 -11.10 -5.88
CA LYS A 103 -15.74 -10.75 -6.68
C LYS A 103 -16.06 -9.89 -7.90
N ARG A 104 -17.24 -10.10 -8.50
CA ARG A 104 -17.76 -9.33 -9.64
C ARG A 104 -17.89 -7.84 -9.32
N ILE A 105 -18.38 -7.51 -8.12
CA ILE A 105 -18.62 -6.14 -7.69
C ILE A 105 -17.37 -5.46 -7.14
N LEU A 106 -16.31 -6.22 -6.88
CA LEU A 106 -15.02 -5.69 -6.44
C LEU A 106 -14.20 -5.14 -7.60
N LYS A 107 -13.65 -3.93 -7.40
CA LYS A 107 -12.58 -3.41 -8.27
C LYS A 107 -11.40 -4.39 -8.33
N PRO A 108 -10.59 -4.36 -9.40
CA PRO A 108 -9.36 -5.15 -9.46
C PRO A 108 -8.47 -4.95 -8.22
N THR A 109 -8.46 -3.72 -7.71
CA THR A 109 -7.60 -3.24 -6.63
C THR A 109 -8.13 -3.46 -5.22
N ALA A 110 -9.34 -4.03 -5.10
CA ALA A 110 -10.08 -4.06 -3.85
C ALA A 110 -9.47 -4.99 -2.81
N THR A 111 -9.68 -4.64 -1.53
CA THR A 111 -9.29 -5.46 -0.38
C THR A 111 -10.51 -6.03 0.34
N LEU A 112 -10.34 -7.17 1.02
CA LEU A 112 -11.34 -7.78 1.90
C LEU A 112 -10.72 -8.00 3.28
N PHE A 113 -11.24 -7.31 4.29
CA PHE A 113 -10.97 -7.55 5.71
C PHE A 113 -12.10 -8.38 6.30
N LEU A 114 -11.78 -9.62 6.68
CA LEU A 114 -12.71 -10.59 7.22
C LEU A 114 -12.37 -10.91 8.67
N ASN A 115 -13.17 -10.41 9.61
CA ASN A 115 -13.07 -10.76 11.02
C ASN A 115 -13.94 -11.99 11.33
N ILE A 116 -13.35 -13.07 11.83
CA ILE A 116 -14.08 -14.29 12.18
C ILE A 116 -13.55 -14.92 13.45
N GLY A 117 -14.45 -15.21 14.38
CA GLY A 117 -14.11 -15.73 15.70
C GLY A 117 -13.95 -17.25 15.74
N TYR A 118 -13.24 -17.72 16.76
CA TYR A 118 -13.10 -19.13 17.05
C TYR A 118 -14.35 -19.71 17.71
N LYS A 119 -14.65 -20.97 17.41
CA LYS A 119 -15.71 -21.75 18.05
C LYS A 119 -15.15 -23.06 18.59
N TYR A 120 -15.70 -23.48 19.72
CA TYR A 120 -15.46 -24.79 20.31
C TYR A 120 -16.72 -25.63 20.22
N GLN A 121 -16.55 -26.93 19.99
CA GLN A 121 -17.59 -27.94 20.11
C GLN A 121 -16.98 -29.14 20.80
N ASN A 122 -17.65 -29.70 21.81
CA ASN A 122 -17.16 -30.87 22.55
C ASN A 122 -15.70 -30.72 23.06
N LYS A 123 -15.34 -29.53 23.56
CA LYS A 123 -13.99 -29.13 24.04
C LYS A 123 -12.90 -29.05 22.95
N GLU A 124 -13.21 -29.31 21.70
CA GLU A 124 -12.30 -29.17 20.56
C GLU A 124 -12.40 -27.76 19.94
N LEU A 125 -11.26 -27.20 19.54
CA LEU A 125 -11.20 -25.95 18.78
C LEU A 125 -11.38 -26.26 17.29
N LEU A 126 -12.48 -25.79 16.68
CA LEU A 126 -12.89 -26.21 15.34
C LEU A 126 -12.09 -25.59 14.17
N LEU A 127 -11.14 -24.70 14.44
CA LEU A 127 -10.31 -24.01 13.42
C LEU A 127 -11.10 -23.38 12.26
N ILE A 128 -12.35 -23.00 12.50
CA ILE A 128 -13.24 -22.39 11.48
C ILE A 128 -12.57 -21.21 10.76
N PRO A 129 -11.90 -20.26 11.46
CA PRO A 129 -11.19 -19.17 10.78
C PRO A 129 -10.16 -19.64 9.76
N GLU A 130 -9.29 -20.59 10.14
CA GLU A 130 -8.24 -21.13 9.27
C GLU A 130 -8.81 -21.92 8.10
N LEU A 131 -9.82 -22.76 8.34
CA LEU A 131 -10.48 -23.54 7.30
C LEU A 131 -11.16 -22.64 6.28
N LEU A 132 -11.88 -21.59 6.74
CA LEU A 132 -12.47 -20.60 5.84
C LEU A 132 -11.40 -19.88 5.01
N ALA A 133 -10.28 -19.49 5.62
CA ALA A 133 -9.20 -18.83 4.90
C ALA A 133 -8.59 -19.73 3.81
N VAL A 134 -8.36 -21.01 4.12
CA VAL A 134 -7.88 -22.01 3.15
C VAL A 134 -8.87 -22.19 2.00
N GLU A 135 -10.18 -22.30 2.29
CA GLU A 135 -11.19 -22.45 1.25
C GLU A 135 -11.30 -21.21 0.37
N LEU A 136 -11.19 -20.00 0.91
CA LEU A 136 -11.11 -18.77 0.11
C LEU A 136 -9.88 -18.78 -0.81
N GLN A 137 -8.71 -19.22 -0.33
CA GLN A 137 -7.50 -19.32 -1.18
C GLN A 137 -7.67 -20.30 -2.34
N LYS A 138 -8.30 -21.47 -2.09
CA LYS A 138 -8.66 -22.43 -3.14
C LYS A 138 -9.61 -21.82 -4.16
N ASN A 139 -10.51 -20.97 -3.70
CA ASN A 139 -11.51 -20.28 -4.50
C ASN A 139 -11.02 -18.95 -5.07
N GLY A 140 -9.72 -18.78 -5.36
CA GLY A 140 -9.21 -17.64 -6.12
C GLY A 140 -9.09 -16.33 -5.33
N TRP A 141 -8.96 -16.41 -4.00
CA TRP A 141 -8.48 -15.31 -3.17
C TRP A 141 -6.99 -15.47 -2.84
N THR A 142 -6.31 -14.37 -2.53
CA THR A 142 -4.95 -14.37 -1.99
C THR A 142 -4.97 -13.75 -0.61
N LEU A 143 -4.59 -14.53 0.40
CA LEU A 143 -4.40 -14.06 1.77
C LEU A 143 -3.08 -13.29 1.84
N LEU A 144 -3.14 -12.00 2.18
CA LEU A 144 -1.95 -11.16 2.36
C LEU A 144 -1.46 -11.20 3.80
N ASN A 145 -2.37 -11.05 4.77
CA ASN A 145 -2.05 -11.06 6.20
C ASN A 145 -3.14 -11.74 7.01
N LYS A 146 -2.73 -12.49 8.04
CA LYS A 146 -3.56 -12.84 9.19
C LYS A 146 -3.22 -11.85 10.30
N ILE A 147 -4.08 -10.85 10.49
CA ILE A 147 -3.93 -9.87 11.57
C ILE A 147 -4.57 -10.43 12.83
N ILE A 148 -3.88 -10.34 13.96
CA ILE A 148 -4.39 -10.75 15.27
C ILE A 148 -4.96 -9.53 15.97
N TRP A 149 -6.29 -9.45 16.08
CA TRP A 149 -6.93 -8.52 16.98
C TRP A 149 -6.87 -9.08 18.41
N PHE A 150 -5.91 -8.60 19.20
CA PHE A 150 -5.83 -8.88 20.62
C PHE A 150 -6.80 -7.99 21.39
N LYS A 151 -7.57 -8.59 22.30
CA LYS A 151 -8.60 -7.93 23.14
C LYS A 151 -8.06 -7.78 24.57
N PRO A 152 -7.48 -6.63 24.96
CA PRO A 152 -6.86 -6.46 26.28
C PRO A 152 -7.85 -6.57 27.44
N ASN A 153 -9.13 -6.31 27.18
CA ASN A 153 -10.25 -6.44 28.11
C ASN A 153 -11.18 -7.60 27.72
N ALA A 154 -10.62 -8.69 27.18
CA ALA A 154 -11.39 -9.91 26.94
C ALA A 154 -12.02 -10.40 28.26
N MET A 155 -13.29 -10.83 28.19
CA MET A 155 -13.94 -11.40 29.37
C MET A 155 -13.19 -12.66 29.83
N PRO A 156 -12.90 -12.80 31.13
CA PRO A 156 -12.26 -13.99 31.66
C PRO A 156 -13.17 -15.21 31.46
N SER A 157 -12.59 -16.34 31.09
CA SER A 157 -13.29 -17.62 30.98
C SER A 157 -13.17 -18.39 32.30
N SER A 158 -14.29 -18.88 32.84
CA SER A 158 -14.33 -19.78 34.00
C SER A 158 -13.99 -21.24 33.66
N LEU A 159 -13.72 -21.55 32.39
CA LEU A 159 -13.36 -22.90 31.94
C LEU A 159 -11.95 -23.28 32.41
N GLU A 160 -11.83 -24.36 33.18
CA GLU A 160 -10.56 -24.86 33.69
C GLU A 160 -9.75 -25.66 32.66
N SER A 161 -10.44 -26.26 31.68
CA SER A 161 -9.84 -27.24 30.77
C SER A 161 -9.12 -26.63 29.54
N ARG A 162 -9.01 -25.31 29.43
CA ARG A 162 -8.36 -24.62 28.30
C ARG A 162 -8.06 -23.16 28.59
N PHE A 163 -7.13 -22.59 27.83
CA PHE A 163 -6.86 -21.15 27.85
C PHE A 163 -8.05 -20.33 27.32
N SER A 164 -8.18 -19.11 27.87
CA SER A 164 -9.15 -18.13 27.40
C SER A 164 -8.80 -17.68 25.98
N ASN A 165 -9.81 -17.61 25.12
CA ASN A 165 -9.63 -17.07 23.78
C ASN A 165 -9.72 -15.53 23.85
N VAL A 166 -8.56 -14.88 23.78
CA VAL A 166 -8.42 -13.42 23.98
C VAL A 166 -8.12 -12.65 22.68
N TYR A 167 -8.20 -13.30 21.53
CA TYR A 167 -7.95 -12.66 20.24
C TYR A 167 -8.83 -13.21 19.13
N GLU A 168 -9.03 -12.43 18.08
CA GLU A 168 -9.69 -12.88 16.85
C GLU A 168 -8.81 -12.58 15.63
N PRO A 169 -8.79 -13.46 14.61
CA PRO A 169 -8.13 -13.17 13.36
C PRO A 169 -8.98 -12.23 12.48
N VAL A 170 -8.32 -11.23 11.93
CA VAL A 170 -8.80 -10.45 10.80
C VAL A 170 -7.94 -10.83 9.59
N PHE A 171 -8.55 -11.52 8.64
CA PHE A 171 -7.86 -11.90 7.42
C PHE A 171 -7.96 -10.78 6.38
N LEU A 172 -6.82 -10.41 5.80
CA LEU A 172 -6.73 -9.48 4.69
C LEU A 172 -6.56 -10.25 3.38
N PHE A 173 -7.57 -10.22 2.53
CA PHE A 173 -7.58 -10.85 1.21
C PHE A 173 -7.60 -9.84 0.07
N VAL A 174 -7.08 -10.28 -1.08
CA VAL A 174 -7.26 -9.64 -2.40
C VAL A 174 -7.62 -10.69 -3.44
N LYS A 175 -8.14 -10.26 -4.60
CA LYS A 175 -8.39 -11.17 -5.73
C LYS A 175 -7.07 -11.78 -6.22
N LYS A 176 -7.04 -13.09 -6.47
CA LYS A 176 -5.80 -13.83 -6.78
C LYS A 176 -5.12 -13.33 -8.05
N GLU A 177 -5.91 -12.98 -9.06
CA GLU A 177 -5.46 -12.40 -10.31
C GLU A 177 -4.81 -11.01 -10.14
N ASN A 178 -5.14 -10.28 -9.05
CA ASN A 178 -4.65 -8.94 -8.76
C ASN A 178 -3.72 -8.89 -7.54
N LYS A 179 -3.15 -10.01 -7.10
CA LYS A 179 -2.28 -10.10 -5.92
C LYS A 179 -1.01 -9.23 -5.97
N HIS A 180 -0.71 -8.62 -7.10
CA HIS A 180 0.40 -7.67 -7.28
C HIS A 180 -0.07 -6.23 -7.54
N HIS A 181 -1.39 -6.00 -7.65
CA HIS A 181 -1.99 -4.74 -8.08
C HIS A 181 -3.24 -4.45 -7.21
N TYR A 182 -3.01 -4.08 -5.94
CA TYR A 182 -4.08 -3.83 -4.96
C TYR A 182 -3.80 -2.57 -4.14
N TYR A 183 -4.85 -1.98 -3.55
CA TYR A 183 -4.72 -0.81 -2.68
C TYR A 183 -4.37 -1.25 -1.26
N LEU A 184 -3.26 -0.74 -0.71
CA LEU A 184 -2.95 -0.89 0.71
C LEU A 184 -2.08 0.27 1.20
N SER A 185 -2.60 1.09 2.12
CA SER A 185 -1.89 2.24 2.69
C SER A 185 -1.47 1.97 4.14
N LEU A 186 -0.19 1.63 4.35
CA LEU A 186 0.33 1.42 5.71
C LEU A 186 0.71 2.72 6.41
N ASP A 187 0.87 3.82 5.67
CA ASP A 187 1.40 5.07 6.18
C ASP A 187 0.50 5.70 7.26
N LYS A 188 -0.82 5.58 7.12
CA LYS A 188 -1.80 6.06 8.13
C LYS A 188 -1.73 5.24 9.44
N LEU A 189 -1.19 4.03 9.39
CA LEU A 189 -1.11 3.10 10.52
C LEU A 189 0.28 2.98 11.13
N ARG A 190 1.28 3.71 10.62
CA ARG A 190 2.66 3.60 11.11
C ARG A 190 2.75 3.95 12.59
N VAL A 191 3.55 3.17 13.30
CA VAL A 191 3.82 3.40 14.72
C VAL A 191 5.02 4.32 14.83
N LYS A 192 4.87 5.43 15.57
CA LYS A 192 5.96 6.38 15.81
C LYS A 192 7.20 5.64 16.31
N ALA A 193 8.35 5.96 15.73
CA ALA A 193 9.63 5.46 16.23
C ALA A 193 9.96 6.20 17.53
N ASN A 194 10.04 5.49 18.65
CA ASN A 194 10.56 6.07 19.89
C ASN A 194 12.10 5.98 19.85
N ASN A 195 12.78 7.05 20.26
CA ASN A 195 14.20 7.06 20.62
C ASN A 195 15.23 6.82 19.49
N PHE A 196 14.99 7.33 18.28
CA PHE A 196 16.05 7.40 17.26
C PHE A 196 16.39 8.86 16.96
N THR A 197 17.47 9.36 17.55
CA THR A 197 18.11 10.60 17.13
C THR A 197 19.43 10.23 16.47
N ASN A 198 19.48 10.31 15.14
CA ASN A 198 20.71 10.14 14.40
C ASN A 198 21.24 11.55 14.06
N LYS A 199 21.52 12.36 15.09
CA LYS A 199 22.07 13.70 14.89
C LYS A 199 23.51 13.57 14.39
N LYS A 200 23.66 13.47 13.08
CA LYS A 200 24.93 13.59 12.38
C LYS A 200 25.04 15.00 11.82
N SER A 201 26.17 15.62 12.03
CA SER A 201 26.52 16.85 11.33
C SER A 201 27.07 16.52 9.94
N PRO A 202 26.88 17.40 8.94
CA PRO A 202 27.40 17.18 7.58
C PRO A 202 28.87 16.76 7.54
N GLU A 203 29.69 17.34 8.40
CA GLU A 203 31.13 17.14 8.52
C GLU A 203 31.51 15.72 8.98
N ASP A 204 30.58 14.98 9.60
CA ASP A 204 30.82 13.63 10.11
C ASP A 204 31.04 12.60 9.00
N ILE A 205 30.64 12.92 7.76
CA ILE A 205 30.79 12.02 6.61
C ILE A 205 32.16 12.15 5.93
N LEU A 206 33.00 13.07 6.40
CA LEU A 206 34.34 13.27 5.84
C LEU A 206 35.15 11.96 5.92
N GLY A 207 35.75 11.54 4.80
CA GLY A 207 36.49 10.28 4.70
C GLY A 207 35.61 9.03 4.66
N PHE A 208 34.28 9.16 4.60
CA PHE A 208 33.41 7.99 4.43
C PHE A 208 33.60 7.40 3.04
N LYS A 209 33.59 6.06 2.98
CA LYS A 209 33.50 5.32 1.74
C LYS A 209 32.19 5.63 1.03
N VAL A 210 32.26 5.81 -0.28
CA VAL A 210 31.13 5.98 -1.19
C VAL A 210 31.09 4.81 -2.17
N GLU A 211 29.91 4.23 -2.35
CA GLU A 211 29.67 3.18 -3.35
C GLU A 211 28.69 3.67 -4.41
N ASN A 212 29.04 3.51 -5.68
CA ASN A 212 28.19 3.84 -6.81
C ASN A 212 27.92 2.58 -7.64
N SER A 213 26.66 2.12 -7.62
CA SER A 213 26.17 1.03 -8.46
C SER A 213 25.33 1.51 -9.65
N LEU A 214 25.20 2.83 -9.83
CA LEU A 214 24.49 3.46 -10.95
C LEU A 214 25.43 3.74 -12.14
N PHE A 215 26.46 2.90 -12.29
CA PHE A 215 27.46 3.00 -13.34
C PHE A 215 27.43 1.76 -14.23
N LYS A 216 27.61 1.97 -15.54
CA LYS A 216 27.45 0.91 -16.54
C LYS A 216 28.47 -0.22 -16.40
N GLU A 217 29.72 0.12 -16.08
CA GLU A 217 30.83 -0.84 -16.02
C GLU A 217 30.90 -1.59 -14.68
N GLY A 218 29.93 -1.35 -13.79
CA GLY A 218 29.80 -2.05 -12.51
C GLY A 218 29.89 -1.10 -11.31
N LYS A 219 30.15 -1.68 -10.14
CA LYS A 219 30.25 -0.92 -8.89
C LYS A 219 31.58 -0.15 -8.85
N MET A 220 31.50 1.15 -8.61
CA MET A 220 32.66 2.03 -8.41
C MET A 220 32.71 2.47 -6.95
N GLU A 221 33.89 2.57 -6.37
CA GLU A 221 34.08 3.03 -5.00
C GLU A 221 34.90 4.33 -4.97
N GLY A 222 34.72 5.10 -3.91
CA GLY A 222 35.38 6.38 -3.70
C GLY A 222 35.28 6.81 -2.25
N ASN A 223 35.77 8.00 -1.94
CA ASN A 223 35.75 8.52 -0.56
C ASN A 223 35.43 10.02 -0.55
N VAL A 224 34.76 10.47 0.52
CA VAL A 224 34.44 11.90 0.71
C VAL A 224 35.70 12.69 1.04
N LEU A 225 36.08 13.60 0.16
CA LEU A 225 37.24 14.48 0.30
C LEU A 225 36.89 15.81 1.00
N LYS A 226 35.72 16.37 0.66
CA LYS A 226 35.25 17.66 1.20
C LYS A 226 33.74 17.65 1.40
N VAL A 227 33.26 18.45 2.34
CA VAL A 227 31.83 18.67 2.60
C VAL A 227 31.54 20.17 2.52
N PHE A 228 30.43 20.52 1.86
CA PHE A 228 29.99 21.89 1.67
C PHE A 228 28.53 22.07 2.10
N LYS A 229 28.14 23.33 2.31
CA LYS A 229 26.76 23.74 2.52
C LYS A 229 26.41 24.90 1.60
N THR A 230 25.20 24.87 1.06
CA THR A 230 24.63 25.96 0.25
C THR A 230 23.82 26.93 1.11
N PRO A 231 23.56 28.19 0.67
CA PRO A 231 22.70 29.14 1.37
C PRO A 231 21.29 28.58 1.67
N LYS A 232 20.76 27.75 0.77
CA LYS A 232 19.47 27.05 0.93
C LYS A 232 19.52 25.82 1.84
N GLY A 233 20.68 25.53 2.43
CA GLY A 233 20.87 24.48 3.42
C GLY A 233 21.14 23.08 2.85
N ASN A 234 21.27 22.91 1.52
CA ASN A 234 21.69 21.63 0.94
C ASN A 234 23.13 21.32 1.33
N ILE A 235 23.40 20.04 1.60
CA ILE A 235 24.72 19.50 1.87
C ILE A 235 25.28 18.93 0.56
N LEU A 236 26.52 19.24 0.24
CA LEU A 236 27.24 18.69 -0.91
C LEU A 236 28.51 17.99 -0.43
N ALA A 237 28.95 16.95 -1.14
CA ALA A 237 30.20 16.27 -0.86
C ALA A 237 31.02 16.10 -2.14
N GLU A 238 32.30 16.47 -2.09
CA GLU A 238 33.26 16.15 -3.14
C GLU A 238 33.84 14.76 -2.90
N ILE A 239 33.71 13.90 -3.90
CA ILE A 239 34.12 12.49 -3.85
C ILE A 239 35.33 12.30 -4.75
N LEU A 240 36.38 11.67 -4.22
CA LEU A 240 37.49 11.15 -5.01
C LEU A 240 37.21 9.68 -5.30
N TRP A 241 37.02 9.35 -6.58
CA TRP A 241 36.78 7.99 -7.04
C TRP A 241 38.10 7.24 -7.27
N GLU A 242 38.06 5.91 -7.24
CA GLU A 242 39.22 5.04 -7.48
C GLU A 242 39.86 5.23 -8.86
N ASN A 243 39.11 5.75 -9.84
CA ASN A 243 39.63 6.09 -11.17
C ASN A 243 40.36 7.45 -11.21
N GLY A 244 40.57 8.09 -10.05
CA GLY A 244 41.25 9.37 -9.90
C GLY A 244 40.40 10.61 -10.23
N LYS A 245 39.15 10.44 -10.69
CA LYS A 245 38.24 11.57 -10.96
C LYS A 245 37.57 12.05 -9.69
N THR A 246 37.17 13.32 -9.68
CA THR A 246 36.36 13.91 -8.62
C THR A 246 34.95 14.25 -9.12
N THR A 247 33.95 14.08 -8.26
CA THR A 247 32.58 14.58 -8.49
C THR A 247 32.06 15.30 -7.25
N ILE A 248 31.07 16.18 -7.43
CA ILE A 248 30.36 16.82 -6.32
C ILE A 248 28.92 16.32 -6.35
N GLU A 249 28.51 15.68 -5.27
CA GLU A 249 27.19 15.06 -5.14
C GLU A 249 26.39 15.72 -4.02
N VAL A 250 25.07 15.82 -4.22
CA VAL A 250 24.16 16.22 -3.15
C VAL A 250 24.12 15.12 -2.09
N VAL A 251 24.19 15.47 -0.82
CA VAL A 251 24.02 14.52 0.29
C VAL A 251 22.57 14.59 0.78
N GLN A 252 21.93 13.43 0.86
CA GLN A 252 20.60 13.33 1.42
C GLN A 252 20.63 13.70 2.90
N ASP A 253 19.65 14.50 3.31
CA ASP A 253 19.37 14.79 4.71
C ASP A 253 19.35 13.49 5.54
N PHE A 254 20.16 13.44 6.60
CA PHE A 254 20.36 12.23 7.37
C PHE A 254 19.07 11.75 8.05
N ASP A 255 18.12 12.65 8.30
CA ASP A 255 16.84 12.36 8.97
C ASP A 255 15.67 12.10 8.01
N LYS A 256 15.88 12.24 6.70
CA LYS A 256 14.85 11.97 5.68
C LYS A 256 14.95 10.56 5.09
N GLU A 257 13.88 10.15 4.41
CA GLU A 257 13.86 8.92 3.59
C GLU A 257 15.00 8.91 2.59
N SER A 258 15.49 7.71 2.27
CA SER A 258 16.56 7.51 1.30
C SER A 258 16.21 8.02 -0.09
N GLN A 259 14.92 8.06 -0.45
CA GLN A 259 14.44 8.64 -1.71
C GLN A 259 13.26 9.54 -1.41
N LEU A 260 13.13 10.64 -2.13
CA LEU A 260 12.01 11.56 -2.00
C LEU A 260 10.79 10.98 -2.75
N SER A 261 9.65 10.90 -2.06
CA SER A 261 8.38 10.62 -2.73
C SER A 261 8.05 11.75 -3.72
N VAL A 262 7.48 11.39 -4.87
CA VAL A 262 7.14 12.32 -5.95
C VAL A 262 5.67 12.18 -6.27
N ASP A 263 4.97 13.31 -6.19
CA ASP A 263 3.60 13.42 -6.68
C ASP A 263 3.62 13.64 -8.19
N LEU A 264 2.67 13.02 -8.89
CA LEU A 264 2.48 13.20 -10.31
C LEU A 264 1.23 14.01 -10.58
N VAL A 265 1.24 14.86 -11.60
CA VAL A 265 0.05 15.60 -12.03
C VAL A 265 -0.30 15.22 -13.46
N CYS A 266 -1.56 14.83 -13.68
CA CYS A 266 -2.07 14.69 -15.04
C CYS A 266 -2.23 16.06 -15.68
N GLN A 267 -1.53 16.30 -16.78
CA GLN A 267 -1.62 17.57 -17.50
C GLN A 267 -2.97 17.78 -18.20
N SER A 268 -3.76 16.72 -18.42
CA SER A 268 -5.06 16.80 -19.09
C SER A 268 -6.22 17.13 -18.15
N CYS A 269 -6.23 16.59 -16.92
CA CYS A 269 -7.34 16.78 -15.98
C CYS A 269 -6.94 17.44 -14.65
N GLY A 270 -5.65 17.72 -14.43
CA GLY A 270 -5.14 18.31 -13.19
C GLY A 270 -5.11 17.37 -11.98
N LYS A 271 -5.54 16.11 -12.12
CA LYS A 271 -5.55 15.15 -11.00
C LYS A 271 -4.13 14.90 -10.49
N SER A 272 -3.94 15.05 -9.18
CA SER A 272 -2.74 14.63 -8.47
C SER A 272 -2.78 13.12 -8.22
N ILE A 273 -1.68 12.43 -8.49
CA ILE A 273 -1.49 11.00 -8.38
C ILE A 273 -0.31 10.77 -7.43
N THR A 274 -0.61 10.13 -6.30
CA THR A 274 0.35 9.90 -5.22
C THR A 274 0.67 8.41 -5.03
N HIS A 275 -0.19 7.52 -5.52
CA HIS A 275 0.00 6.07 -5.45
C HIS A 275 0.04 5.45 -6.85
N GLU A 276 0.85 4.40 -7.02
CA GLU A 276 0.99 3.68 -8.30
C GLU A 276 -0.34 3.14 -8.83
N ILE A 277 -1.27 2.85 -7.95
CA ILE A 277 -2.59 2.35 -8.29
C ILE A 277 -3.50 3.41 -8.94
N ASP A 278 -3.30 4.68 -8.58
CA ASP A 278 -4.02 5.79 -9.19
C ASP A 278 -3.58 5.95 -10.66
N ILE A 279 -2.34 5.57 -10.99
CA ILE A 279 -1.80 5.57 -12.36
C ILE A 279 -2.58 4.57 -13.22
N ASN A 280 -2.78 3.36 -12.71
CA ASN A 280 -3.46 2.29 -13.46
C ASN A 280 -4.97 2.55 -13.65
N THR A 281 -5.59 3.28 -12.73
CA THR A 281 -7.00 3.66 -12.82
C THR A 281 -7.21 4.96 -13.63
N HIS A 282 -6.13 5.66 -13.96
CA HIS A 282 -6.16 6.90 -14.74
C HIS A 282 -5.98 6.67 -16.25
N TYR A 283 -6.85 5.86 -16.85
CA TYR A 283 -6.74 5.43 -18.26
C TYR A 283 -7.46 6.35 -19.27
N THR A 284 -8.33 7.25 -18.81
CA THR A 284 -9.13 8.13 -19.68
C THR A 284 -8.34 9.31 -20.24
N CYS A 285 -7.25 9.69 -19.57
CA CYS A 285 -6.36 10.75 -20.01
C CYS A 285 -5.19 10.17 -20.81
N LYS A 286 -4.84 10.81 -21.94
CA LYS A 286 -3.79 10.33 -22.86
C LYS A 286 -2.43 11.02 -22.67
N GLY A 287 -2.36 12.05 -21.82
CA GLY A 287 -1.12 12.80 -21.55
C GLY A 287 -0.18 12.07 -20.60
N PHE A 288 1.12 12.35 -20.72
CA PHE A 288 2.10 11.88 -19.74
C PHE A 288 1.93 12.62 -18.41
N LEU A 289 2.08 11.88 -17.32
CA LEU A 289 2.01 12.44 -15.98
C LEU A 289 3.27 13.26 -15.69
N LYS A 290 3.13 14.49 -15.21
CA LYS A 290 4.30 15.34 -14.91
C LYS A 290 4.70 15.16 -13.43
N PRO A 291 5.96 14.84 -13.13
CA PRO A 291 6.42 14.78 -11.74
C PRO A 291 6.56 16.19 -11.15
N ILE A 292 6.06 16.38 -9.94
CA ILE A 292 6.34 17.58 -9.14
C ILE A 292 7.66 17.35 -8.41
N LEU A 293 8.73 17.95 -8.91
CA LEU A 293 10.07 17.83 -8.35
C LEU A 293 10.44 19.10 -7.57
N PRO A 294 11.23 18.99 -6.49
CA PRO A 294 11.79 20.15 -5.80
C PRO A 294 12.72 20.95 -6.73
N SER A 295 13.07 22.16 -6.29
CA SER A 295 14.04 23.02 -6.98
C SER A 295 15.37 22.30 -7.21
N THR A 296 16.05 22.65 -8.31
CA THR A 296 17.38 22.14 -8.60
C THR A 296 18.35 22.50 -7.48
N PRO A 297 19.24 21.57 -7.06
CA PRO A 297 20.32 21.91 -6.14
C PRO A 297 21.23 22.97 -6.77
N GLU A 298 21.60 23.98 -5.99
CA GLU A 298 22.59 24.97 -6.38
C GLU A 298 23.98 24.45 -6.03
N PHE A 299 24.92 24.50 -6.98
CA PHE A 299 26.29 24.04 -6.77
C PHE A 299 27.29 25.20 -6.70
N ASP A 300 26.98 26.34 -7.31
CA ASP A 300 27.93 27.45 -7.48
C ASP A 300 28.14 28.23 -6.18
N GLU A 301 27.07 28.54 -5.45
CA GLU A 301 27.12 29.21 -4.15
C GLU A 301 27.23 28.17 -3.03
N ARG A 302 28.45 27.68 -2.79
CA ARG A 302 28.74 26.70 -1.72
C ARG A 302 29.85 27.17 -0.79
N VAL A 303 29.65 26.97 0.51
CA VAL A 303 30.65 27.24 1.54
C VAL A 303 31.25 25.91 1.99
N GLU A 304 32.59 25.79 1.93
CA GLU A 304 33.29 24.62 2.45
C GLU A 304 33.13 24.54 3.97
N LEU A 305 32.65 23.41 4.47
CA LEU A 305 32.54 23.14 5.90
C LEU A 305 33.81 22.46 6.43
N LYS A 306 34.32 21.46 5.69
CA LYS A 306 35.49 20.68 6.10
C LYS A 306 36.14 19.96 4.90
N SER A 307 37.46 19.81 4.95
CA SER A 307 38.26 19.05 3.97
C SER A 307 39.33 18.18 4.63
N LEU A 308 39.81 17.16 3.92
CA LEU A 308 40.88 16.25 4.38
C LEU A 308 42.31 16.73 4.09
N LEU A 309 42.53 17.90 3.47
CA LEU A 309 43.87 18.35 3.05
C LEU A 309 44.69 18.94 4.22
N PRO A 310 46.05 18.87 4.17
CA PRO A 310 46.90 18.50 3.05
C PRO A 310 47.52 17.10 3.21
N PHE A 311 47.19 16.13 2.35
CA PHE A 311 47.94 14.87 2.28
C PHE A 311 48.87 14.88 1.06
N PRO A 312 50.14 14.44 1.21
CA PRO A 312 51.10 14.38 0.11
C PRO A 312 50.80 13.11 -0.71
N SER A 313 50.30 13.28 -1.93
CA SER A 313 50.03 12.23 -2.93
C SER A 313 48.88 11.24 -2.62
N ILE A 314 48.05 11.01 -3.65
CA ILE A 314 46.92 10.05 -3.66
C ILE A 314 47.38 8.62 -3.30
N ASP A 315 48.63 8.26 -3.59
CA ASP A 315 49.20 6.94 -3.33
C ASP A 315 49.48 6.66 -1.84
N SER A 316 49.44 7.67 -0.97
CA SER A 316 49.67 7.53 0.48
C SER A 316 48.40 7.35 1.31
N LEU A 317 47.22 7.30 0.68
CA LEU A 317 45.94 7.14 1.38
C LEU A 317 45.75 5.73 1.95
N SER A 318 46.31 5.52 3.14
CA SER A 318 45.83 4.50 4.06
C SER A 318 44.49 4.95 4.64
N TRP A 319 43.41 4.64 3.93
CA TRP A 319 42.07 4.83 4.47
C TRP A 319 41.95 4.05 5.78
N PRO A 320 41.36 4.61 6.86
CA PRO A 320 41.15 3.89 8.10
C PRO A 320 40.09 2.80 7.87
N THR A 321 40.45 1.71 7.22
CA THR A 321 39.68 0.47 7.30
C THR A 321 39.88 -0.05 8.71
N LYS A 322 39.10 0.46 9.66
CA LYS A 322 38.80 -0.28 10.88
C LYS A 322 38.05 -1.52 10.43
N GLN A 323 38.76 -2.54 9.94
CA GLN A 323 38.28 -3.90 9.87
C GLN A 323 38.03 -4.31 11.32
N ARG A 324 36.84 -4.00 11.82
CA ARG A 324 36.39 -4.47 13.12
C ARG A 324 36.18 -5.96 12.95
N ASN A 325 37.00 -6.76 13.63
CA ASN A 325 36.78 -8.20 13.78
C ASN A 325 35.37 -8.42 14.35
N TYR A 326 34.39 -8.63 13.47
CA TYR A 326 32.99 -8.78 13.85
C TYR A 326 32.79 -10.17 14.48
N LYS A 327 32.57 -10.19 15.80
CA LYS A 327 32.27 -11.39 16.59
C LYS A 327 30.76 -11.63 16.79
N GLY A 328 29.89 -11.06 15.95
CA GLY A 328 28.44 -11.22 16.12
C GLY A 328 27.86 -12.42 15.37
N LYS A 329 26.55 -12.67 15.58
CA LYS A 329 25.81 -13.85 15.06
C LYS A 329 25.82 -13.96 13.53
N TYR A 330 25.98 -12.84 12.81
CA TYR A 330 25.99 -12.81 11.34
C TYR A 330 27.42 -12.85 10.79
N LYS A 331 28.15 -13.95 10.98
CA LYS A 331 29.39 -14.17 10.23
C LYS A 331 29.02 -14.28 8.74
N LEU A 332 29.81 -13.66 7.86
CA LEU A 332 29.65 -13.74 6.41
C LEU A 332 29.67 -15.22 5.99
N SER A 333 28.51 -15.78 5.68
CA SER A 333 28.37 -16.90 4.76
C SER A 333 28.01 -16.29 3.39
N PRO A 334 28.53 -16.83 2.27
CA PRO A 334 28.15 -16.44 0.91
C PRO A 334 26.63 -16.44 0.66
N ASP A 335 25.85 -17.13 1.51
CA ASP A 335 24.41 -17.31 1.37
C ASP A 335 23.56 -16.28 2.11
N ASN A 336 24.16 -15.31 2.82
CA ASN A 336 23.40 -14.38 3.65
C ASN A 336 22.80 -13.20 2.83
N ARG A 337 21.89 -13.52 1.91
CA ARG A 337 21.23 -12.58 0.97
C ARG A 337 20.21 -11.63 1.63
N GLY A 338 20.05 -11.66 2.95
CA GLY A 338 18.96 -10.98 3.68
C GLY A 338 19.40 -10.13 4.88
N ALA A 339 20.68 -9.76 5.00
CA ALA A 339 21.17 -9.02 6.15
C ALA A 339 20.41 -7.69 6.35
N SER A 340 19.76 -7.56 7.51
CA SER A 340 19.05 -6.34 7.90
C SER A 340 20.01 -5.13 7.87
N PRO A 341 19.51 -3.89 7.73
CA PRO A 341 20.36 -2.70 7.77
C PRO A 341 21.30 -2.64 9.00
N GLY A 342 20.89 -3.18 10.15
CA GLY A 342 21.72 -3.27 11.35
C GLY A 342 22.85 -4.30 11.25
N ALA A 343 22.58 -5.44 10.59
CA ALA A 343 23.62 -6.43 10.30
C ALA A 343 24.66 -5.87 9.33
N ARG A 344 24.22 -5.15 8.28
CA ARG A 344 25.13 -4.46 7.35
C ARG A 344 25.97 -3.38 8.04
N LYS A 345 25.37 -2.53 8.88
CA LYS A 345 26.10 -1.52 9.68
C LYS A 345 27.18 -2.15 10.57
N SER A 346 26.92 -3.35 11.10
CA SER A 346 27.88 -4.05 11.97
C SER A 346 29.06 -4.66 11.20
N LEU A 347 28.85 -5.04 9.93
CA LEU A 347 29.87 -5.63 9.07
C LEU A 347 30.73 -4.58 8.36
N PHE A 348 30.08 -3.55 7.81
CA PHE A 348 30.73 -2.58 6.90
C PHE A 348 30.94 -1.20 7.53
N GLY A 349 30.45 -0.98 8.76
CA GLY A 349 30.37 0.37 9.33
C GLY A 349 29.33 1.22 8.62
N GLU A 350 29.48 2.54 8.73
CA GLU A 350 28.64 3.50 8.01
C GLU A 350 29.37 3.95 6.75
N TYR A 351 28.65 3.97 5.63
CA TYR A 351 29.16 4.35 4.31
C TYR A 351 28.05 5.05 3.52
N LEU A 352 28.40 5.74 2.46
CA LEU A 352 27.46 6.40 1.55
C LEU A 352 27.24 5.54 0.31
N VAL A 353 26.03 5.56 -0.22
CA VAL A 353 25.72 4.97 -1.53
C VAL A 353 25.11 6.04 -2.42
N LEU A 354 25.55 6.11 -3.66
CA LEU A 354 24.91 6.93 -4.68
C LEU A 354 23.60 6.26 -5.11
N GLN A 355 22.48 6.93 -4.88
CA GLN A 355 21.13 6.44 -5.19
C GLN A 355 20.37 7.48 -6.01
N ARG A 356 19.32 7.04 -6.73
CA ARG A 356 18.39 7.96 -7.39
C ARG A 356 17.65 8.75 -6.33
N ARG A 357 17.61 10.07 -6.48
CA ARG A 357 17.07 11.02 -5.51
C ARG A 357 15.58 10.84 -5.26
N TYR A 358 14.85 10.38 -6.27
CA TYR A 358 13.40 10.26 -6.26
C TYR A 358 12.94 8.82 -6.30
N LYS A 359 11.80 8.54 -5.67
CA LYS A 359 11.04 7.32 -5.90
C LYS A 359 10.42 7.40 -7.30
N ILE A 360 10.67 6.39 -8.13
CA ILE A 360 10.23 6.35 -9.53
C ILE A 360 9.15 5.28 -9.69
N PHE A 361 8.05 5.64 -10.35
CA PHE A 361 7.01 4.69 -10.74
C PHE A 361 7.40 4.02 -12.05
N GLN A 362 7.83 2.75 -11.97
CA GLN A 362 8.40 2.03 -13.10
C GLN A 362 7.46 1.91 -14.29
N GLY A 363 6.15 1.71 -14.04
CA GLY A 363 5.15 1.63 -15.09
C GLY A 363 5.03 2.91 -15.93
N VAL A 364 5.21 4.09 -15.33
CA VAL A 364 5.15 5.39 -16.03
C VAL A 364 6.32 5.53 -17.00
N ILE A 365 7.52 5.19 -16.53
CA ILE A 365 8.73 5.23 -17.35
C ILE A 365 8.64 4.20 -18.48
N ALA A 366 8.16 3.00 -18.21
CA ALA A 366 7.96 1.97 -19.23
C ALA A 366 6.99 2.43 -20.34
N ASP A 367 5.87 3.06 -19.99
CA ASP A 367 4.93 3.60 -20.99
C ASP A 367 5.51 4.72 -21.82
N TYR A 368 6.21 5.65 -21.17
CA TYR A 368 6.89 6.75 -21.84
C TYR A 368 7.91 6.23 -22.87
N LEU A 369 8.78 5.31 -22.44
CA LEU A 369 9.78 4.71 -23.31
C LEU A 369 9.13 3.89 -24.44
N ARG A 370 8.05 3.14 -24.17
CA ARG A 370 7.30 2.39 -25.20
C ARG A 370 6.71 3.31 -26.27
N PHE A 371 6.11 4.42 -25.86
CA PHE A 371 5.54 5.40 -26.78
C PHE A 371 6.60 5.93 -27.75
N TRP A 372 7.72 6.42 -27.22
CA TRP A 372 8.80 6.98 -28.04
C TRP A 372 9.51 5.93 -28.88
N ARG A 373 9.71 4.71 -28.35
CA ARG A 373 10.21 3.58 -29.13
C ARG A 373 9.31 3.26 -30.32
N LYS A 374 7.99 3.19 -30.11
CA LYS A 374 7.02 2.94 -31.19
C LYS A 374 7.03 4.08 -32.21
N LYS A 375 7.09 5.33 -31.76
CA LYS A 375 7.19 6.52 -32.62
C LYS A 375 8.46 6.52 -33.46
N ARG A 376 9.57 6.03 -32.90
CA ARG A 376 10.86 5.89 -33.61
C ARG A 376 10.91 4.68 -34.55
N GLY A 377 10.05 3.69 -34.34
CA GLY A 377 10.01 2.46 -35.15
C GLY A 377 11.16 1.49 -34.88
N ILE A 378 11.76 1.54 -33.68
CA ILE A 378 12.94 0.72 -33.32
C ILE A 378 12.58 -0.42 -32.36
N THR A 379 13.21 -1.58 -32.54
CA THR A 379 13.04 -2.75 -31.67
C THR A 379 13.90 -2.67 -30.41
N THR A 380 13.58 -3.45 -29.38
CA THR A 380 14.44 -3.53 -28.18
C THR A 380 15.80 -4.15 -28.49
N LYS A 381 15.87 -5.11 -29.41
CA LYS A 381 17.12 -5.75 -29.84
C LYS A 381 18.06 -4.76 -30.52
N GLU A 382 17.53 -3.84 -31.33
CA GLU A 382 18.35 -2.77 -31.92
C GLU A 382 18.85 -1.79 -30.87
N ILE A 383 18.03 -1.47 -29.86
CA ILE A 383 18.46 -0.64 -28.72
C ILE A 383 19.58 -1.34 -27.94
N ASP A 384 19.44 -2.64 -27.64
CA ASP A 384 20.49 -3.45 -27.01
C ASP A 384 21.80 -3.37 -27.81
N LYS A 385 21.73 -3.56 -29.14
CA LYS A 385 22.89 -3.42 -30.02
C LYS A 385 23.53 -2.03 -29.97
N LEU A 386 22.73 -0.96 -30.02
CA LEU A 386 23.21 0.42 -29.98
C LEU A 386 23.85 0.79 -28.63
N LEU A 387 23.34 0.22 -27.54
CA LEU A 387 23.86 0.46 -26.20
C LEU A 387 24.96 -0.51 -25.79
N GLY A 388 25.23 -1.55 -26.57
CA GLY A 388 26.21 -2.59 -26.24
C GLY A 388 25.75 -3.52 -25.11
N TYR A 389 24.44 -3.77 -25.01
CA TYR A 389 23.86 -4.77 -24.12
C TYR A 389 23.52 -6.05 -24.90
N LYS A 390 23.45 -7.18 -24.17
CA LYS A 390 23.01 -8.46 -24.74
C LYS A 390 21.49 -8.57 -24.77
N ASP A 391 20.85 -8.44 -23.61
CA ASP A 391 19.39 -8.59 -23.44
C ASP A 391 18.86 -7.74 -22.26
N THR A 392 19.32 -6.47 -22.14
CA THR A 392 18.97 -5.61 -20.98
C THR A 392 17.81 -4.68 -21.30
N ALA A 393 17.82 -4.06 -22.49
CA ALA A 393 16.92 -2.98 -22.84
C ALA A 393 15.46 -3.41 -22.75
N GLY A 394 15.15 -4.67 -23.08
CA GLY A 394 13.81 -5.24 -22.96
C GLY A 394 13.15 -5.03 -21.58
N HIS A 395 13.93 -5.04 -20.51
CA HIS A 395 13.42 -4.82 -19.15
C HIS A 395 12.92 -3.40 -18.91
N TRP A 396 13.46 -2.39 -19.59
CA TRP A 396 13.01 -1.00 -19.42
C TRP A 396 11.64 -0.72 -20.03
N PHE A 397 11.20 -1.57 -20.97
CA PHE A 397 9.91 -1.47 -21.65
C PHE A 397 8.87 -2.44 -21.08
N ARG A 398 9.06 -2.96 -19.87
CA ARG A 398 8.15 -3.89 -19.20
C ARG A 398 7.47 -3.22 -18.01
N LYS A 399 6.26 -3.64 -17.65
CA LYS A 399 5.50 -3.11 -16.50
C LYS A 399 5.38 -4.10 -15.34
N ASP A 400 5.75 -5.35 -15.57
CA ASP A 400 5.56 -6.39 -14.58
C ASP A 400 6.59 -6.27 -13.47
N THR A 401 6.13 -6.26 -12.22
CA THR A 401 7.00 -6.33 -11.05
C THR A 401 7.48 -7.77 -10.90
N GLY A 402 8.74 -8.04 -11.18
CA GLY A 402 9.27 -9.40 -11.15
C GLY A 402 9.42 -9.89 -9.71
N SER A 403 8.57 -10.82 -9.25
CA SER A 403 8.76 -11.52 -7.96
C SER A 403 10.06 -12.36 -7.89
N TRP A 404 10.74 -12.57 -9.02
CA TRP A 404 11.97 -13.38 -9.12
C TRP A 404 13.01 -12.81 -10.11
N GLY A 405 13.12 -11.47 -10.21
CA GLY A 405 14.18 -10.83 -11.01
C GLY A 405 13.97 -10.80 -12.53
N ARG A 406 12.76 -11.11 -13.03
CA ARG A 406 12.39 -11.00 -14.45
C ARG A 406 11.43 -9.84 -14.76
N GLY A 407 11.39 -8.85 -13.88
CA GLY A 407 10.47 -7.72 -13.99
C GLY A 407 11.01 -6.56 -14.84
N GLY A 408 10.19 -5.52 -14.94
CA GLY A 408 10.60 -4.22 -15.47
C GLY A 408 11.66 -3.55 -14.59
N SER A 409 12.54 -2.77 -15.21
CA SER A 409 13.58 -1.99 -14.53
C SER A 409 13.61 -0.55 -15.05
N ILE A 410 14.38 0.31 -14.38
CA ILE A 410 14.62 1.70 -14.79
C ILE A 410 16.02 1.80 -15.41
N PRO A 411 16.19 2.41 -16.60
CA PRO A 411 17.50 2.63 -17.20
C PRO A 411 18.46 3.37 -16.25
N LEU A 412 19.75 3.04 -16.28
CA LEU A 412 20.76 3.82 -15.56
C LEU A 412 20.75 5.28 -16.03
N PRO A 413 21.23 6.24 -15.22
CA PRO A 413 21.27 7.66 -15.62
C PRO A 413 21.94 7.89 -16.98
N ASP A 414 23.09 7.25 -17.24
CA ASP A 414 23.78 7.38 -18.53
C ASP A 414 23.00 6.73 -19.68
N ASP A 415 22.41 5.55 -19.43
CA ASP A 415 21.58 4.86 -20.42
C ASP A 415 20.33 5.67 -20.75
N TRP A 416 19.76 6.42 -19.79
CA TRP A 416 18.62 7.29 -20.03
C TRP A 416 18.93 8.35 -21.08
N PHE A 417 20.08 9.02 -20.99
CA PHE A 417 20.47 10.03 -21.97
C PHE A 417 20.84 9.43 -23.32
N ARG A 418 21.49 8.26 -23.35
CA ARG A 418 21.72 7.53 -24.61
C ARG A 418 20.40 7.10 -25.26
N LEU A 419 19.44 6.62 -24.47
CA LEU A 419 18.09 6.31 -24.96
C LEU A 419 17.39 7.56 -25.49
N LYS A 420 17.57 8.72 -24.84
CA LYS A 420 17.04 10.01 -25.31
C LYS A 420 17.58 10.35 -26.68
N GLU A 421 18.87 10.13 -26.92
CA GLU A 421 19.49 10.35 -28.24
C GLU A 421 18.97 9.38 -29.31
N ILE A 422 18.75 8.10 -28.95
CA ILE A 422 18.27 7.06 -29.87
C ILE A 422 16.79 7.26 -30.22
N LEU A 423 15.95 7.47 -29.21
CA LEU A 423 14.49 7.54 -29.31
C LEU A 423 13.97 8.96 -29.56
N LYS A 424 14.80 9.98 -29.36
CA LYS A 424 14.49 11.41 -29.56
C LYS A 424 13.30 11.89 -28.72
N PHE A 425 13.25 11.48 -27.45
CA PHE A 425 12.21 11.90 -26.52
C PHE A 425 12.55 13.20 -25.79
N ASP A 426 11.53 13.86 -25.22
CA ASP A 426 11.67 15.14 -24.53
C ASP A 426 12.26 15.02 -23.10
N SER A 427 12.49 16.15 -22.42
CA SER A 427 13.13 16.18 -21.10
C SER A 427 12.18 16.01 -19.92
N LEU A 428 10.91 15.62 -20.12
CA LEU A 428 9.88 15.59 -19.08
C LEU A 428 10.31 14.81 -17.83
N TYR A 429 11.01 13.69 -18.01
CA TYR A 429 11.41 12.78 -16.93
C TYR A 429 12.91 12.75 -16.63
N ASP A 430 13.72 13.58 -17.30
CA ASP A 430 15.18 13.55 -17.13
C ASP A 430 15.57 13.66 -15.66
N ARG A 431 15.17 14.75 -15.01
CA ARG A 431 15.47 14.99 -13.59
C ARG A 431 14.95 13.88 -12.68
N TRP A 432 13.76 13.34 -12.96
CA TRP A 432 13.14 12.33 -12.12
C TRP A 432 13.91 10.99 -12.17
N VAL A 433 14.42 10.64 -13.35
CA VAL A 433 15.13 9.37 -13.59
C VAL A 433 16.62 9.44 -13.25
N THR A 434 17.25 10.59 -13.48
CA THR A 434 18.71 10.70 -13.48
C THR A 434 19.31 11.44 -12.30
N GLU A 435 18.56 12.29 -11.57
CA GLU A 435 19.13 12.95 -10.39
C GLU A 435 19.49 11.93 -9.32
N THR A 436 20.72 12.03 -8.83
CA THR A 436 21.26 11.20 -7.75
C THR A 436 21.57 12.03 -6.52
N HIS A 437 21.77 11.33 -5.41
CA HIS A 437 22.30 11.87 -4.17
C HIS A 437 23.02 10.78 -3.37
N LEU A 438 23.86 11.19 -2.43
CA LEU A 438 24.52 10.31 -1.49
C LEU A 438 23.58 10.01 -0.32
N VAL A 439 23.32 8.72 -0.10
CA VAL A 439 22.49 8.24 1.01
C VAL A 439 23.36 7.50 2.00
N LEU A 440 23.39 8.01 3.23
CA LEU A 440 24.05 7.35 4.35
C LEU A 440 23.38 6.00 4.65
N GLN A 441 24.11 4.93 4.44
CA GLN A 441 23.70 3.58 4.81
C GLN A 441 23.89 3.39 6.31
N THR A 442 22.80 3.57 7.04
CA THR A 442 22.70 3.35 8.48
C THR A 442 21.30 2.81 8.80
N VAL A 443 21.06 2.38 10.03
CA VAL A 443 19.71 1.99 10.46
C VAL A 443 18.92 3.27 10.68
N LYS A 444 18.20 3.72 9.66
CA LYS A 444 17.28 4.86 9.78
C LYS A 444 15.87 4.35 10.09
N PRO A 445 15.15 4.95 11.07
CA PRO A 445 13.71 4.79 11.11
C PRO A 445 13.10 5.49 9.88
N HIS A 446 12.01 4.95 9.34
CA HIS A 446 11.19 5.68 8.38
C HIS A 446 10.62 6.94 9.09
N PRO A 447 10.56 8.13 8.45
CA PRO A 447 10.19 9.38 9.11
C PRO A 447 8.76 9.35 9.67
N LYS A 448 7.85 8.68 8.96
CA LYS A 448 6.48 8.43 9.43
C LYS A 448 6.36 7.33 10.51
N GLY A 449 7.46 6.68 10.89
CA GLY A 449 7.47 5.58 11.87
C GLY A 449 7.55 4.18 11.25
N LYS A 450 7.67 3.16 12.10
CA LYS A 450 7.75 1.75 11.67
C LYS A 450 6.43 1.30 11.05
N ASN A 451 6.51 0.34 10.12
CA ASN A 451 5.31 -0.33 9.62
C ASN A 451 4.47 -0.85 10.81
N PRO A 452 3.12 -0.81 10.72
CA PRO A 452 2.29 -1.44 11.72
C PRO A 452 2.65 -2.93 11.83
N GLY A 453 2.61 -3.45 13.06
CA GLY A 453 2.62 -4.89 13.26
C GLY A 453 1.28 -5.51 12.87
N ASP A 454 1.27 -6.84 12.75
CA ASP A 454 0.08 -7.66 12.51
C ASP A 454 -0.63 -8.09 13.80
N VAL A 455 -0.21 -7.59 14.96
CA VAL A 455 -0.93 -7.73 16.24
C VAL A 455 -1.50 -6.37 16.65
N TRP A 456 -2.82 -6.27 16.68
CA TRP A 456 -3.55 -5.04 17.00
C TRP A 456 -4.22 -5.15 18.37
N ASN A 457 -3.74 -4.33 19.30
CA ASN A 457 -4.31 -4.23 20.64
C ASN A 457 -5.49 -3.27 20.62
N ILE A 458 -6.72 -3.79 20.59
CA ILE A 458 -7.95 -2.98 20.53
C ILE A 458 -8.94 -3.51 21.56
N LYS A 459 -9.45 -2.61 22.41
CA LYS A 459 -10.43 -2.97 23.44
C LYS A 459 -11.80 -3.29 22.84
N LEU A 460 -12.51 -4.24 23.44
CA LEU A 460 -13.93 -4.44 23.20
C LEU A 460 -14.70 -3.18 23.60
N GLN A 461 -15.67 -2.80 22.77
CA GLN A 461 -16.59 -1.68 22.99
C GLN A 461 -18.01 -2.24 23.04
N PRO A 462 -18.73 -2.16 24.17
CA PRO A 462 -20.13 -2.51 24.22
C PRO A 462 -20.95 -1.46 23.47
N LEU A 463 -22.05 -1.90 22.87
CA LEU A 463 -23.05 -1.02 22.27
C LEU A 463 -24.37 -1.22 23.02
N SER A 464 -25.04 -0.15 23.42
CA SER A 464 -26.29 -0.22 24.21
C SER A 464 -27.49 -0.60 23.35
N GLU A 465 -27.53 -0.09 22.13
CA GLU A 465 -28.60 -0.20 21.13
C GLU A 465 -28.59 -1.56 20.42
N ALA A 466 -27.51 -2.31 20.61
CA ALA A 466 -27.31 -3.66 20.12
C ALA A 466 -26.99 -4.54 21.32
N HIS A 467 -27.82 -5.53 21.64
CA HIS A 467 -27.54 -6.49 22.73
C HIS A 467 -26.34 -7.43 22.45
N PHE A 468 -25.31 -6.96 21.72
CA PHE A 468 -24.23 -7.76 21.19
C PHE A 468 -22.91 -7.01 21.05
N ALA A 469 -21.81 -7.75 21.19
CA ALA A 469 -20.46 -7.26 20.93
C ALA A 469 -20.27 -7.08 19.42
N THR A 470 -20.52 -5.87 18.95
CA THR A 470 -20.08 -5.39 17.63
C THR A 470 -18.55 -5.36 17.59
N PHE A 471 -17.93 -5.73 16.47
CA PHE A 471 -16.48 -5.55 16.36
C PHE A 471 -16.16 -4.02 16.41
N PRO A 472 -15.16 -3.57 17.20
CA PRO A 472 -14.99 -2.17 17.59
C PRO A 472 -14.78 -1.20 16.42
N GLU A 473 -15.19 0.06 16.61
CA GLU A 473 -15.01 1.11 15.60
C GLU A 473 -13.52 1.34 15.27
N GLU A 474 -12.64 1.22 16.27
CA GLU A 474 -11.18 1.32 16.05
C GLU A 474 -10.63 0.20 15.17
N LEU A 475 -11.21 -1.00 15.22
CA LEU A 475 -10.81 -2.09 14.33
C LEU A 475 -11.20 -1.79 12.89
N VAL A 476 -12.46 -1.37 12.69
CA VAL A 476 -12.98 -0.93 11.39
C VAL A 476 -12.12 0.22 10.84
N LYS A 477 -11.84 1.23 11.65
CA LYS A 477 -11.05 2.41 11.26
C LYS A 477 -9.70 2.01 10.70
N LYS A 478 -8.97 1.11 11.38
CA LYS A 478 -7.68 0.61 10.87
C LYS A 478 -7.82 -0.12 9.53
N CYS A 479 -8.84 -0.96 9.38
CA CYS A 479 -9.12 -1.63 8.12
C CYS A 479 -9.43 -0.63 7.00
N ILE A 480 -10.22 0.42 7.26
CA ILE A 480 -10.55 1.46 6.27
C ILE A 480 -9.32 2.29 5.89
N GLU A 481 -8.54 2.75 6.87
CA GLU A 481 -7.35 3.56 6.64
C GLU A 481 -6.29 2.82 5.82
N ALA A 482 -6.20 1.49 5.98
CA ALA A 482 -5.32 0.64 5.19
C ALA A 482 -5.90 0.26 3.84
N GLY A 483 -7.16 -0.18 3.81
CA GLY A 483 -7.75 -0.95 2.71
C GLY A 483 -8.57 -0.17 1.71
N CYS A 484 -9.02 1.04 2.06
CA CYS A 484 -9.93 1.83 1.24
C CYS A 484 -9.32 3.19 0.90
N PRO A 485 -9.20 3.54 -0.40
CA PRO A 485 -8.81 4.87 -0.82
C PRO A 485 -9.78 5.95 -0.29
N GLU A 486 -9.33 7.19 -0.29
CA GLU A 486 -10.19 8.33 0.02
C GLU A 486 -11.33 8.41 -1.02
N GLU A 487 -12.52 8.79 -0.58
CA GLU A 487 -13.76 8.79 -1.40
C GLU A 487 -14.17 7.41 -1.98
N GLY A 488 -13.47 6.33 -1.59
CA GLY A 488 -13.77 4.96 -2.01
C GLY A 488 -15.12 4.44 -1.48
N VAL A 489 -15.58 3.34 -2.08
CA VAL A 489 -16.83 2.66 -1.69
C VAL A 489 -16.52 1.41 -0.87
N ILE A 490 -17.11 1.36 0.33
CA ILE A 490 -16.97 0.25 1.28
C ILE A 490 -18.24 -0.60 1.24
N LEU A 491 -18.08 -1.92 1.29
CA LEU A 491 -19.18 -2.86 1.46
C LEU A 491 -19.06 -3.57 2.82
N ASP A 492 -20.18 -3.62 3.55
CA ASP A 492 -20.39 -4.60 4.61
C ASP A 492 -21.59 -5.49 4.23
N PRO A 493 -21.35 -6.75 3.81
CA PRO A 493 -22.40 -7.70 3.44
C PRO A 493 -23.19 -8.26 4.63
N PHE A 494 -22.77 -7.97 5.87
CA PHE A 494 -23.40 -8.43 7.11
C PHE A 494 -23.43 -7.27 8.13
N ALA A 495 -24.12 -6.19 7.77
CA ALA A 495 -23.96 -4.88 8.38
C ALA A 495 -24.31 -4.81 9.87
N GLY A 496 -25.25 -5.64 10.36
CA GLY A 496 -25.69 -5.64 11.74
C GLY A 496 -26.09 -4.24 12.20
N SER A 497 -25.41 -3.74 13.23
CA SER A 497 -25.66 -2.39 13.78
C SER A 497 -25.13 -1.24 12.90
N GLY A 498 -24.54 -1.51 11.74
CA GLY A 498 -24.03 -0.47 10.82
C GLY A 498 -22.70 0.17 11.26
N THR A 499 -21.89 -0.51 12.08
CA THR A 499 -20.60 0.02 12.54
C THR A 499 -19.69 0.41 11.38
N VAL A 500 -19.64 -0.42 10.32
CA VAL A 500 -18.83 -0.12 9.13
C VAL A 500 -19.31 1.15 8.44
N GLY A 501 -20.62 1.33 8.26
CA GLY A 501 -21.17 2.52 7.60
C GLY A 501 -20.91 3.81 8.39
N LYS A 502 -21.06 3.76 9.72
CA LYS A 502 -20.75 4.89 10.59
C LYS A 502 -19.28 5.31 10.47
N VAL A 503 -18.34 4.36 10.60
CA VAL A 503 -16.91 4.67 10.54
C VAL A 503 -16.48 5.08 9.12
N ALA A 504 -17.08 4.48 8.08
CA ALA A 504 -16.88 4.90 6.70
C ALA A 504 -17.25 6.38 6.50
N TYR A 505 -18.42 6.79 6.98
CA TYR A 505 -18.87 8.18 6.93
C TYR A 505 -17.92 9.13 7.67
N ASP A 506 -17.53 8.79 8.91
CA ASP A 506 -16.61 9.60 9.73
C ASP A 506 -15.27 9.84 9.02
N LEU A 507 -14.82 8.82 8.28
CA LEU A 507 -13.60 8.85 7.50
C LEU A 507 -13.81 9.45 6.09
N GLY A 508 -15.02 9.81 5.69
CA GLY A 508 -15.29 10.39 4.37
C GLY A 508 -15.23 9.39 3.22
N ARG A 509 -15.76 8.18 3.46
CA ARG A 509 -15.96 7.14 2.45
C ARG A 509 -17.45 6.90 2.25
N ASN A 510 -17.79 6.37 1.08
CA ASN A 510 -19.14 5.89 0.79
C ASN A 510 -19.32 4.47 1.34
N ALA A 511 -20.52 4.10 1.76
CA ALA A 511 -20.81 2.78 2.31
C ALA A 511 -22.07 2.15 1.72
N ILE A 512 -21.97 0.88 1.40
CA ILE A 512 -23.08 0.00 1.08
C ILE A 512 -23.20 -1.02 2.20
N LEU A 513 -24.35 -1.07 2.84
CA LEU A 513 -24.65 -1.95 3.95
C LEU A 513 -25.72 -2.94 3.52
N ILE A 514 -25.48 -4.24 3.70
CA ILE A 514 -26.49 -5.28 3.48
C ILE A 514 -26.83 -5.89 4.84
N GLU A 515 -28.11 -5.87 5.18
CA GLU A 515 -28.63 -6.44 6.43
C GLU A 515 -29.86 -7.30 6.15
N LEU A 516 -29.90 -8.49 6.73
CA LEU A 516 -30.98 -9.44 6.52
C LEU A 516 -32.23 -9.10 7.35
N VAL A 517 -32.04 -8.57 8.56
CA VAL A 517 -33.06 -8.42 9.59
C VAL A 517 -33.54 -6.97 9.64
N PRO A 518 -34.78 -6.66 9.17
CA PRO A 518 -35.27 -5.28 9.07
C PRO A 518 -35.22 -4.47 10.37
N GLU A 519 -35.32 -5.12 11.53
CA GLU A 519 -35.28 -4.49 12.85
C GLU A 519 -33.97 -3.74 13.11
N TYR A 520 -32.87 -4.17 12.48
CA TYR A 520 -31.57 -3.51 12.57
C TYR A 520 -31.52 -2.19 11.81
N LEU A 521 -32.44 -1.96 10.86
CA LEU A 521 -32.51 -0.72 10.08
C LEU A 521 -32.62 0.51 10.98
N ASN A 522 -33.40 0.43 12.07
CA ASN A 522 -33.54 1.54 13.01
C ASN A 522 -32.22 1.85 13.74
N ILE A 523 -31.46 0.83 14.09
CA ILE A 523 -30.13 0.99 14.70
C ILE A 523 -29.17 1.65 13.70
N ILE A 524 -29.18 1.19 12.45
CA ILE A 524 -28.36 1.77 11.38
C ILE A 524 -28.76 3.23 11.13
N LYS A 525 -30.05 3.56 11.04
CA LYS A 525 -30.56 4.93 10.88
C LYS A 525 -30.09 5.89 11.97
N ASN A 526 -30.00 5.41 13.21
CA ASN A 526 -29.55 6.21 14.33
C ASN A 526 -28.02 6.43 14.34
N ARG A 527 -27.25 5.49 13.76
CA ARG A 527 -25.78 5.51 13.81
C ARG A 527 -25.13 6.09 12.56
N CYS A 528 -25.69 5.82 11.38
CA CYS A 528 -25.12 6.21 10.09
C CYS A 528 -25.72 7.55 9.64
N PRO A 529 -24.91 8.60 9.49
CA PRO A 529 -25.38 9.85 8.90
C PRO A 529 -25.60 9.71 7.39
N ASN A 530 -26.37 10.63 6.81
CA ASN A 530 -26.50 10.79 5.35
C ASN A 530 -26.88 9.50 4.59
N ILE A 531 -27.88 8.79 5.09
CA ILE A 531 -28.47 7.64 4.38
C ILE A 531 -29.28 8.19 3.20
N LYS A 532 -28.85 7.90 1.98
CA LYS A 532 -29.52 8.38 0.76
C LYS A 532 -30.60 7.43 0.28
N GLU A 533 -30.35 6.13 0.37
CA GLU A 533 -31.23 5.10 -0.17
C GLU A 533 -31.39 3.91 0.78
N ILE A 534 -32.63 3.41 0.88
CA ILE A 534 -32.99 2.17 1.57
C ILE A 534 -33.73 1.28 0.57
N ILE A 535 -33.21 0.08 0.34
CA ILE A 535 -33.68 -0.84 -0.69
C ILE A 535 -34.08 -2.14 -0.03
N HIS A 536 -35.38 -2.45 -0.07
CA HIS A 536 -35.91 -3.72 0.44
C HIS A 536 -35.85 -4.75 -0.68
N VAL A 537 -35.01 -5.79 -0.50
CA VAL A 537 -34.76 -6.85 -1.46
C VAL A 537 -35.64 -8.05 -1.10
N LYS A 538 -36.65 -8.33 -1.91
CA LYS A 538 -37.61 -9.43 -1.68
C LYS A 538 -37.26 -10.71 -2.43
#